data_AF-A0A5J4P3C3-F1
#
_entry.id   AF-A0A5J4P3C3-F1
#
_cell.length_a   1.000
_cell.length_b   1.000
_cell.length_c   1.000
_cell.angle_alpha   90.00
_cell.angle_beta   90.00
_cell.angle_gamma   90.00
#
_symmetry.space_group_name_H-M   'P 1'
#
loop_
_entity.id
_entity.type
_entity.pdbx_description
1 polymer ?
#
loop_
_entity_poly.entity_id
_entity_poly.type
_entity_poly.pdbx_seq_one_letter_code
_entity_poly.pdbx_strand_id
1 'polypeptide(L)'
;MTPFQPTLHDSSSALPQWREVSIGGAMYEMRDRRCVPTADNRVDEDNVLLDKTLIDLCGATLFWRSGSGLSETASVDDLRAMIDGLNLARFQCPIMYRTLRLSPAFKTKNVSQRSPIDPPRLDIRPLITLDTDGTTPVSSSDSKSKPYVYLNCGHVHGWHTWLAESDNNTMGRTCPLCLQPSSFVPLRMGIESAFYIDRALPTHCFSPCGHMASEATVRYWCSVPLPNTHNFELCVRCPFCLTSINPEPVKLHFSGDTDLDTLFQLFTGALAASSSPSRNRSESISMPGFDDRLVSAE
;
A
#
# COMPACT_ATOMS: atom_id res chain seq x y z
N MET A 1 7.36 26.42 -1.50
CA MET A 1 6.45 25.56 -0.71
C MET A 1 7.29 24.90 0.37
N THR A 2 6.93 25.08 1.64
CA THR A 2 7.58 24.39 2.76
C THR A 2 7.34 22.89 2.59
N PRO A 3 8.38 22.04 2.70
CA PRO A 3 8.17 20.60 2.71
C PRO A 3 7.21 20.27 3.86
N PHE A 4 6.21 19.45 3.58
CA PHE A 4 5.34 18.88 4.59
C PHE A 4 6.23 18.12 5.57
N GLN A 5 6.57 18.75 6.70
CA GLN A 5 7.09 18.05 7.85
C GLN A 5 5.88 17.33 8.44
N PRO A 6 5.84 15.99 8.49
CA PRO A 6 4.87 15.34 9.35
C PRO A 6 5.17 15.87 10.75
N THR A 7 4.24 16.62 11.31
CA THR A 7 4.26 16.93 12.72
C THR A 7 4.13 15.58 13.41
N LEU A 8 5.26 15.01 13.81
CA LEU A 8 5.31 14.10 14.94
C LEU A 8 4.90 14.95 16.14
N HIS A 9 3.59 15.14 16.29
CA HIS A 9 3.04 15.66 17.50
C HIS A 9 3.39 14.67 18.59
N ASP A 10 4.12 15.20 19.55
CA ASP A 10 4.38 14.68 20.89
C ASP A 10 5.57 13.73 21.07
N SER A 11 6.64 14.33 21.57
CA SER A 11 7.82 13.73 22.20
C SER A 11 7.51 13.02 23.53
N SER A 12 6.34 12.37 23.65
CA SER A 12 5.97 11.46 24.75
C SER A 12 5.12 10.26 24.32
N SER A 13 4.80 10.10 23.03
CA SER A 13 3.84 9.08 22.60
C SER A 13 4.38 7.66 22.76
N ALA A 14 3.83 6.94 23.74
CA ALA A 14 3.98 5.49 23.84
C ALA A 14 3.63 4.84 22.49
N LEU A 15 4.34 3.76 22.14
CA LEU A 15 4.02 2.96 20.96
C LEU A 15 2.52 2.64 20.91
N PRO A 16 1.89 2.60 19.72
CA PRO A 16 0.48 2.27 19.60
C PRO A 16 0.17 0.96 20.31
N GLN A 17 -0.78 0.99 21.24
CA GLN A 17 -1.15 -0.14 22.08
C GLN A 17 -2.45 -0.77 21.59
N TRP A 18 -2.50 -2.09 21.61
CA TRP A 18 -3.75 -2.83 21.40
C TRP A 18 -4.60 -2.76 22.66
N ARG A 19 -5.89 -2.52 22.48
CA ARG A 19 -6.91 -2.49 23.54
C ARG A 19 -8.01 -3.49 23.22
N GLU A 20 -8.59 -4.09 24.25
CA GLU A 20 -9.81 -4.88 24.12
C GLU A 20 -11.02 -3.98 24.41
N VAL A 21 -12.04 -4.08 23.56
CA VAL A 21 -13.27 -3.28 23.68
C VAL A 21 -14.42 -4.21 24.07
N SER A 22 -15.10 -3.89 25.18
CA SER A 22 -16.29 -4.63 25.60
C SER A 22 -17.51 -4.31 24.74
N ILE A 23 -18.56 -5.13 24.85
CA ILE A 23 -19.87 -4.89 24.21
C ILE A 23 -20.44 -3.50 24.60
N GLY A 24 -20.21 -3.07 25.85
CA GLY A 24 -20.65 -1.76 26.35
C GLY A 24 -19.73 -0.59 26.00
N GLY A 25 -18.69 -0.81 25.18
CA GLY A 25 -17.75 0.23 24.75
C GLY A 25 -16.68 0.61 25.78
N ALA A 26 -16.62 -0.06 26.93
CA ALA A 26 -15.52 0.13 27.88
C ALA A 26 -14.22 -0.49 27.33
N MET A 27 -13.10 0.20 27.56
CA MET A 27 -11.77 -0.14 27.08
C MET A 27 -10.96 -0.89 28.15
N TYR A 28 -10.18 -1.88 27.73
CA TYR A 28 -9.38 -2.74 28.60
C TYR A 28 -7.99 -2.97 28.03
N GLU A 29 -7.01 -3.23 28.90
CA GLU A 29 -5.71 -3.73 28.49
C GLU A 29 -5.81 -5.09 27.79
N MET A 30 -4.91 -5.33 26.83
CA MET A 30 -4.76 -6.66 26.22
C MET A 30 -4.47 -7.70 27.30
N ARG A 31 -5.19 -8.83 27.24
CA ARG A 31 -4.99 -9.92 28.19
C ARG A 31 -3.85 -10.82 27.72
N ASP A 32 -3.01 -11.27 28.66
CA ASP A 32 -2.02 -12.33 28.38
C ASP A 32 -2.68 -13.70 28.10
N ARG A 33 -3.92 -13.90 28.56
CA ARG A 33 -4.72 -15.13 28.37
C ARG A 33 -6.21 -14.80 28.23
N ARG A 34 -7.00 -15.72 27.66
CA ARG A 34 -8.48 -15.62 27.62
C ARG A 34 -9.09 -15.76 29.01
N CYS A 35 -8.95 -14.75 29.87
CA CYS A 35 -9.67 -14.59 31.13
C CYS A 35 -10.75 -13.50 31.02
N VAL A 36 -11.70 -13.51 31.95
CA VAL A 36 -12.83 -12.58 32.00
C VAL A 36 -12.32 -11.17 32.37
N PRO A 37 -12.77 -10.09 31.72
CA PRO A 37 -12.37 -8.73 32.08
C PRO A 37 -12.73 -8.41 33.54
N THR A 38 -11.83 -7.77 34.26
CA THR A 38 -12.02 -7.33 35.65
C THR A 38 -12.12 -5.81 35.72
N ALA A 39 -12.43 -5.24 36.89
CA ALA A 39 -12.36 -3.79 37.05
C ALA A 39 -10.91 -3.27 36.97
N ASP A 40 -9.95 -4.10 37.38
CA ASP A 40 -8.55 -3.72 37.55
C ASP A 40 -7.80 -3.53 36.22
N ASN A 41 -8.26 -4.15 35.13
CA ASN A 41 -7.64 -4.04 33.80
C ASN A 41 -8.38 -3.08 32.86
N ARG A 42 -9.38 -2.34 33.38
CA ARG A 42 -10.08 -1.30 32.63
C ARG A 42 -9.19 -0.07 32.51
N VAL A 43 -9.14 0.52 31.32
CA VAL A 43 -8.41 1.77 31.07
C VAL A 43 -9.38 2.94 30.89
N ASP A 44 -8.92 4.14 31.24
CA ASP A 44 -9.65 5.39 31.06
C ASP A 44 -9.39 5.96 29.65
N GLU A 45 -9.86 5.23 28.64
CA GLU A 45 -9.82 5.61 27.23
C GLU A 45 -11.24 5.49 26.65
N ASP A 46 -11.54 6.28 25.60
CA ASP A 46 -12.78 6.13 24.85
C ASP A 46 -12.64 5.12 23.70
N ASN A 47 -13.77 4.75 23.10
CA ASN A 47 -13.83 3.83 21.97
C ASN A 47 -14.06 4.56 20.63
N VAL A 48 -13.74 5.86 20.56
CA VAL A 48 -13.94 6.67 19.34
C VAL A 48 -12.83 6.35 18.34
N LEU A 49 -13.21 5.91 17.14
CA LEU A 49 -12.25 5.56 16.10
C LEU A 49 -11.57 6.82 15.54
N LEU A 50 -10.27 6.94 15.77
CA LEU A 50 -9.41 7.97 15.19
C LEU A 50 -8.89 7.51 13.81
N ASP A 51 -8.52 8.45 12.94
CA ASP A 51 -7.93 8.09 11.64
C ASP A 51 -6.72 7.16 11.82
N LYS A 52 -6.68 6.08 11.03
CA LYS A 52 -5.69 5.00 11.09
C LYS A 52 -5.85 4.03 12.27
N THR A 53 -7.01 4.00 12.93
CA THR A 53 -7.30 2.98 13.94
C THR A 53 -7.32 1.58 13.32
N LEU A 54 -6.64 0.63 13.94
CA LEU A 54 -6.70 -0.79 13.57
C LEU A 54 -7.68 -1.53 14.47
N ILE A 55 -8.47 -2.42 13.88
CA ILE A 55 -9.49 -3.20 14.60
C ILE A 55 -9.28 -4.67 14.25
N ASP A 56 -8.86 -5.47 15.23
CA ASP A 56 -8.74 -6.92 15.06
C ASP A 56 -10.04 -7.62 15.45
N LEU A 57 -10.58 -8.39 14.50
CA LEU A 57 -11.80 -9.19 14.66
C LEU A 57 -11.48 -10.69 14.77
N CYS A 58 -10.26 -11.04 15.22
CA CYS A 58 -9.80 -12.42 15.42
C CYS A 58 -9.86 -13.27 14.14
N GLY A 59 -9.29 -12.73 13.06
CA GLY A 59 -9.25 -13.38 11.75
C GLY A 59 -9.25 -12.40 10.59
N ALA A 60 -9.69 -11.17 10.84
CA ALA A 60 -9.57 -10.04 9.94
C ALA A 60 -9.15 -8.81 10.73
N THR A 61 -8.24 -8.02 10.19
CA THR A 61 -7.87 -6.71 10.75
C THR A 61 -8.39 -5.63 9.82
N LEU A 62 -9.25 -4.76 10.35
CA LEU A 62 -9.74 -3.59 9.64
C LEU A 62 -8.82 -2.41 9.89
N PHE A 63 -8.62 -1.58 8.87
CA PHE A 63 -7.92 -0.31 8.97
C PHE A 63 -8.92 0.82 8.74
N TRP A 64 -9.30 1.51 9.81
CA TRP A 64 -10.23 2.62 9.75
C TRP A 64 -9.53 3.89 9.27
N ARG A 65 -10.14 4.56 8.30
CA ARG A 65 -9.69 5.85 7.80
C ARG A 65 -10.82 6.86 7.88
N SER A 66 -10.53 8.05 8.37
CA SER A 66 -11.48 9.16 8.38
C SER A 66 -11.62 9.76 6.97
N GLY A 67 -12.76 10.38 6.68
CA GLY A 67 -12.96 11.06 5.40
C GLY A 67 -11.94 12.18 5.14
N SER A 68 -11.61 12.96 6.17
CA SER A 68 -10.56 13.98 6.10
C SER A 68 -9.18 13.37 5.88
N GLY A 69 -8.85 12.29 6.59
CA GLY A 69 -7.59 11.57 6.41
C GLY A 69 -7.45 11.02 4.99
N LEU A 70 -8.49 10.41 4.43
CA LEU A 70 -8.48 9.92 3.04
C LEU A 70 -8.28 11.06 2.03
N SER A 71 -8.84 12.24 2.29
CA SER A 71 -8.71 13.41 1.42
C SER A 71 -7.28 13.96 1.35
N GLU A 72 -6.42 13.61 2.31
CA GLU A 72 -5.01 14.02 2.36
C GLU A 72 -4.06 12.95 1.79
N THR A 73 -4.55 11.75 1.51
CA THR A 73 -3.73 10.61 1.04
C THR A 73 -3.95 10.29 -0.44
N ALA A 74 -3.04 9.51 -1.03
CA ALA A 74 -3.08 9.17 -2.45
C ALA A 74 -4.40 8.49 -2.85
N SER A 75 -5.14 9.09 -3.78
CA SER A 75 -6.27 8.46 -4.45
C SER A 75 -5.81 7.40 -5.46
N VAL A 76 -6.73 6.58 -5.94
CA VAL A 76 -6.44 5.59 -6.99
C VAL A 76 -5.90 6.27 -8.27
N ASP A 77 -6.40 7.47 -8.60
CA ASP A 77 -5.91 8.23 -9.74
C ASP A 77 -4.52 8.81 -9.50
N ASP A 78 -4.23 9.24 -8.27
CA ASP A 78 -2.87 9.66 -7.89
C ASP A 78 -1.88 8.49 -8.01
N LEU A 79 -2.26 7.28 -7.59
CA LEU A 79 -1.44 6.08 -7.75
C LEU A 79 -1.15 5.75 -9.21
N ARG A 80 -2.15 5.90 -10.10
CA ARG A 80 -1.96 5.75 -11.55
C ARG A 80 -1.00 6.81 -12.10
N ALA A 81 -1.24 8.07 -11.77
CA ALA A 81 -0.39 9.19 -12.19
C ALA A 81 1.04 9.02 -11.69
N MET A 82 1.24 8.47 -10.49
CA MET A 82 2.57 8.15 -9.97
C MET A 82 3.27 7.05 -10.78
N ILE A 83 2.58 5.97 -11.16
CA ILE A 83 3.16 4.94 -12.04
C ILE A 83 3.56 5.55 -13.38
N ASP A 84 2.69 6.39 -13.95
CA ASP A 84 2.96 7.06 -15.22
C ASP A 84 4.16 8.01 -15.12
N GLY A 85 4.26 8.79 -14.04
CA GLY A 85 5.41 9.64 -13.75
C GLY A 85 6.72 8.87 -13.67
N LEU A 86 6.75 7.73 -12.96
CA LEU A 86 7.93 6.85 -12.90
C LEU A 86 8.31 6.28 -14.27
N ASN A 87 7.32 5.92 -15.08
CA ASN A 87 7.56 5.41 -16.43
C ASN A 87 8.04 6.52 -17.40
N LEU A 88 7.55 7.75 -17.24
CA LEU A 88 7.97 8.94 -18.00
C LEU A 88 9.39 9.39 -17.64
N ALA A 89 9.85 9.13 -16.41
CA ALA A 89 11.24 9.35 -16.00
C ALA A 89 12.24 8.44 -16.74
N ARG A 90 11.77 7.36 -17.37
CA ARG A 90 12.56 6.46 -18.22
C ARG A 90 13.87 5.96 -17.58
N PHE A 91 13.84 5.70 -16.27
CA PHE A 91 14.99 5.15 -15.55
C PHE A 91 15.60 3.95 -16.27
N GLN A 92 16.93 3.89 -16.30
CA GLN A 92 17.64 2.85 -17.03
C GLN A 92 18.18 1.79 -16.07
N CYS A 93 18.16 0.53 -16.51
CA CYS A 93 18.97 -0.50 -15.89
C CYS A 93 20.45 -0.11 -16.05
N PRO A 94 21.22 0.03 -14.96
CA PRO A 94 22.57 0.61 -15.01
C PRO A 94 23.54 -0.14 -15.93
N ILE A 95 23.30 -1.42 -16.16
CA ILE A 95 24.24 -2.30 -16.89
C ILE A 95 23.68 -2.84 -18.19
N MET A 96 22.36 -3.02 -18.27
CA MET A 96 21.71 -3.51 -19.48
C MET A 96 21.21 -2.37 -20.37
N TYR A 97 21.34 -1.11 -19.93
CA TYR A 97 20.89 0.10 -20.62
C TYR A 97 19.45 0.03 -21.14
N ARG A 98 18.62 -0.77 -20.46
CA ARG A 98 17.21 -0.97 -20.79
C ARG A 98 16.38 -0.04 -19.92
N THR A 99 15.47 0.71 -20.53
CA THR A 99 14.48 1.49 -19.78
C THR A 99 13.58 0.57 -18.96
N LEU A 100 13.49 0.85 -17.66
CA LEU A 100 12.64 0.15 -16.71
C LEU A 100 11.20 0.65 -16.84
N ARG A 101 10.24 -0.26 -16.68
CA ARG A 101 8.82 0.06 -16.70
C ARG A 101 8.08 -0.67 -15.58
N LEU A 102 7.33 0.09 -14.80
CA LEU A 102 6.35 -0.42 -13.86
C LEU A 102 5.08 -0.77 -14.63
N SER A 103 4.57 -1.98 -14.39
CA SER A 103 3.28 -2.39 -14.91
C SER A 103 2.16 -1.65 -14.19
N PRO A 104 1.16 -1.11 -14.89
CA PRO A 104 -0.05 -0.62 -14.25
C PRO A 104 -0.71 -1.79 -13.52
N ALA A 105 -0.86 -1.66 -12.20
CA ALA A 105 -1.46 -2.72 -11.39
C ALA A 105 -2.99 -2.83 -11.58
N PHE A 106 -3.61 -1.86 -12.27
CA PHE A 106 -5.04 -1.81 -12.54
C PHE A 106 -5.38 -2.37 -13.93
N LYS A 107 -5.23 -3.69 -14.13
CA LYS A 107 -5.89 -4.33 -15.27
C LYS A 107 -7.35 -4.59 -14.89
N THR A 108 -8.24 -3.68 -15.24
CA THR A 108 -9.66 -4.06 -15.37
C THR A 108 -9.71 -5.12 -16.45
N LYS A 109 -10.06 -6.36 -16.10
CA LYS A 109 -10.52 -7.30 -17.12
C LYS A 109 -11.79 -6.65 -17.66
N ASN A 110 -11.72 -6.08 -18.86
CA ASN A 110 -12.93 -5.79 -19.62
C ASN A 110 -13.71 -7.09 -19.67
N VAL A 111 -14.85 -7.13 -18.98
CA VAL A 111 -15.85 -8.17 -19.17
C VAL A 111 -16.43 -7.89 -20.56
N SER A 112 -15.69 -8.28 -21.59
CA SER A 112 -16.17 -8.26 -22.95
C SER A 112 -17.34 -9.25 -23.02
N GLN A 113 -18.54 -8.68 -23.04
CA GLN A 113 -19.79 -9.27 -23.54
C GLN A 113 -20.03 -10.73 -23.12
N ARG A 114 -20.52 -10.94 -21.90
CA ARG A 114 -21.38 -12.11 -21.65
C ARG A 114 -22.77 -11.80 -22.19
N SER A 115 -23.26 -12.66 -23.08
CA SER A 115 -24.61 -12.67 -23.61
C SER A 115 -25.66 -12.75 -22.47
N PRO A 116 -26.79 -12.04 -22.58
CA PRO A 116 -27.76 -11.93 -21.49
C PRO A 116 -28.76 -13.10 -21.49
N ILE A 117 -28.42 -14.26 -20.92
CA ILE A 117 -29.43 -15.32 -20.66
C ILE A 117 -29.33 -15.99 -19.27
N ASP A 118 -28.22 -15.97 -18.54
CA ASP A 118 -28.16 -16.71 -17.26
C ASP A 118 -28.49 -15.86 -16.01
N PRO A 119 -29.35 -16.35 -15.09
CA PRO A 119 -29.75 -15.63 -13.88
C PRO A 119 -28.59 -15.51 -12.86
N PRO A 120 -28.63 -14.51 -11.96
CA PRO A 120 -27.49 -14.15 -11.14
C PRO A 120 -27.25 -15.20 -10.05
N ARG A 121 -26.09 -15.86 -10.08
CA ARG A 121 -25.54 -16.51 -8.89
C ARG A 121 -24.77 -15.46 -8.10
N LEU A 122 -25.10 -15.33 -6.81
CA LEU A 122 -24.35 -14.56 -5.82
C LEU A 122 -22.97 -15.21 -5.60
N ASP A 123 -22.05 -15.00 -6.53
CA ASP A 123 -20.64 -15.32 -6.36
C ASP A 123 -19.98 -14.11 -5.67
N ILE A 124 -19.86 -14.16 -4.33
CA ILE A 124 -18.96 -13.29 -3.58
C ILE A 124 -17.54 -13.69 -3.98
N ARG A 125 -16.99 -13.04 -5.01
CA ARG A 125 -15.57 -13.11 -5.35
C ARG A 125 -14.93 -11.74 -5.07
N PRO A 126 -13.72 -11.68 -4.47
CA PRO A 126 -13.08 -10.41 -4.18
C PRO A 126 -12.78 -9.65 -5.48
N LEU A 127 -13.05 -8.34 -5.49
CA LEU A 127 -12.85 -7.43 -6.63
C LEU A 127 -11.38 -7.24 -7.06
N ILE A 128 -10.44 -7.96 -6.46
CA ILE A 128 -9.01 -7.87 -6.77
C ILE A 128 -8.46 -9.29 -6.87
N THR A 129 -8.23 -9.75 -8.10
CA THR A 129 -7.39 -10.94 -8.32
C THR A 129 -5.95 -10.47 -8.23
N LEU A 130 -5.28 -10.75 -7.12
CA LEU A 130 -3.82 -10.76 -7.08
C LEU A 130 -3.37 -11.88 -8.02
N ASP A 131 -2.54 -11.57 -9.02
CA ASP A 131 -1.90 -12.58 -9.87
C ASP A 131 -0.91 -13.40 -9.01
N THR A 132 -1.44 -14.35 -8.24
CA THR A 132 -0.68 -15.49 -7.71
C THR A 132 -0.66 -16.57 -8.78
N ASP A 133 0.43 -16.52 -9.53
CA ASP A 133 1.12 -17.60 -10.23
C ASP A 133 0.49 -18.26 -11.48
N GLY A 134 1.37 -18.52 -12.45
CA GLY A 134 1.23 -19.57 -13.46
C GLY A 134 0.30 -19.34 -14.67
N THR A 135 0.91 -19.31 -15.85
CA THR A 135 0.29 -19.72 -17.13
C THR A 135 -0.46 -18.67 -17.94
N THR A 136 0.21 -17.57 -18.30
CA THR A 136 0.05 -17.00 -19.66
C THR A 136 1.45 -16.64 -20.18
N PRO A 137 1.79 -16.95 -21.46
CA PRO A 137 3.10 -16.63 -21.99
C PRO A 137 3.15 -15.13 -22.23
N VAL A 138 3.53 -14.37 -21.20
CA VAL A 138 3.99 -12.98 -21.36
C VAL A 138 5.24 -13.07 -22.23
N SER A 139 5.24 -12.33 -23.34
CA SER A 139 6.37 -12.25 -24.25
C SER A 139 7.68 -12.05 -23.46
N SER A 140 8.70 -12.84 -23.82
CA SER A 140 9.98 -12.97 -23.12
C SER A 140 10.81 -11.68 -23.00
N SER A 141 10.35 -10.58 -23.62
CA SER A 141 10.98 -9.26 -23.58
C SER A 141 10.50 -8.37 -22.42
N ASP A 142 9.28 -8.58 -21.90
CA ASP A 142 8.62 -7.65 -20.97
C ASP A 142 8.98 -7.91 -19.49
N SER A 143 9.48 -9.11 -19.17
CA SER A 143 9.97 -9.45 -17.82
C SER A 143 11.29 -8.75 -17.47
N LYS A 144 12.11 -8.44 -18.48
CA LYS A 144 13.45 -7.83 -18.33
C LYS A 144 13.39 -6.32 -18.12
N SER A 145 12.31 -5.65 -18.51
CA SER A 145 12.04 -4.23 -18.26
C SER A 145 11.41 -3.96 -16.89
N LYS A 146 10.94 -4.99 -16.19
CA LYS A 146 10.39 -4.81 -14.83
C LYS A 146 11.51 -4.40 -13.88
N PRO A 147 11.28 -3.40 -13.01
CA PRO A 147 12.25 -3.01 -11.99
C PRO A 147 12.34 -4.06 -10.89
N TYR A 148 13.55 -4.31 -10.45
CA TYR A 148 13.93 -5.16 -9.32
C TYR A 148 14.88 -4.36 -8.44
N VAL A 149 14.83 -4.58 -7.14
CA VAL A 149 15.65 -3.88 -6.15
C VAL A 149 16.58 -4.83 -5.44
N TYR A 150 17.81 -4.39 -5.21
CA TYR A 150 18.72 -4.97 -4.24
C TYR A 150 18.41 -4.43 -2.85
N LEU A 151 17.68 -5.19 -2.03
CA LEU A 151 17.15 -4.74 -0.75
C LEU A 151 18.19 -4.23 0.27
N ASN A 152 19.44 -4.71 0.25
CA ASN A 152 20.46 -4.23 1.20
C ASN A 152 21.08 -2.88 0.81
N CYS A 153 20.95 -2.46 -0.45
CA CYS A 153 21.57 -1.21 -0.94
C CYS A 153 20.63 -0.29 -1.72
N GLY A 154 19.39 -0.71 -1.99
CA GLY A 154 18.37 0.10 -2.64
C GLY A 154 18.50 0.27 -4.15
N HIS A 155 19.58 -0.18 -4.78
CA HIS A 155 19.78 -0.02 -6.22
C HIS A 155 18.74 -0.78 -7.04
N VAL A 156 18.14 -0.07 -8.00
CA VAL A 156 17.10 -0.59 -8.87
C VAL A 156 17.66 -0.97 -10.24
N HIS A 157 17.41 -2.21 -10.66
CA HIS A 157 17.88 -2.79 -11.92
C HIS A 157 16.72 -3.45 -12.68
N GLY A 158 16.94 -3.76 -13.95
CA GLY A 158 16.10 -4.72 -14.67
C GLY A 158 16.43 -6.14 -14.25
N TRP A 159 15.52 -7.10 -14.46
CA TRP A 159 15.82 -8.49 -14.16
C TRP A 159 17.02 -9.02 -14.95
N HIS A 160 17.92 -9.73 -14.29
CA HIS A 160 19.05 -10.46 -14.89
C HIS A 160 19.27 -11.81 -14.19
N THR A 161 20.24 -12.61 -14.62
CA THR A 161 20.55 -13.94 -14.06
C THR A 161 21.91 -14.01 -13.37
N TRP A 162 22.53 -12.86 -13.10
CA TRP A 162 23.87 -12.83 -12.51
C TRP A 162 23.79 -13.22 -11.03
N LEU A 163 24.56 -14.25 -10.68
CA LEU A 163 24.69 -14.78 -9.33
C LEU A 163 26.05 -14.35 -8.77
N ALA A 164 26.16 -14.26 -7.44
CA ALA A 164 27.46 -14.11 -6.80
C ALA A 164 28.31 -15.37 -7.07
N GLU A 165 29.61 -15.22 -7.33
CA GLU A 165 30.51 -16.34 -7.68
C GLU A 165 30.73 -17.35 -6.54
N SER A 166 30.16 -17.16 -5.35
CA SER A 166 30.51 -17.93 -4.16
C SER A 166 29.39 -18.08 -3.14
N ASP A 167 28.30 -18.80 -3.42
CA ASP A 167 27.63 -19.59 -2.38
C ASP A 167 26.59 -20.56 -2.96
N ASN A 168 26.81 -21.86 -2.71
CA ASN A 168 25.97 -22.97 -3.13
C ASN A 168 24.66 -23.09 -2.32
N ASN A 169 24.21 -22.03 -1.67
CA ASN A 169 22.89 -21.98 -1.05
C ASN A 169 22.42 -20.52 -0.91
N THR A 170 21.10 -20.33 -1.04
CA THR A 170 20.33 -19.08 -0.86
C THR A 170 20.32 -18.05 -2.01
N MET A 171 19.12 -17.47 -2.22
CA MET A 171 18.70 -16.49 -3.24
C MET A 171 19.45 -15.14 -3.25
N GLY A 172 20.67 -15.07 -2.71
CA GLY A 172 21.47 -13.85 -2.63
C GLY A 172 22.14 -13.52 -3.95
N ARG A 173 22.05 -12.25 -4.37
CA ARG A 173 22.76 -11.71 -5.53
C ARG A 173 23.66 -10.58 -5.10
N THR A 174 24.74 -10.33 -5.84
CA THR A 174 25.61 -9.19 -5.59
C THR A 174 25.17 -8.00 -6.43
N CYS A 175 24.91 -6.86 -5.80
CA CYS A 175 24.60 -5.62 -6.48
C CYS A 175 25.78 -5.23 -7.40
N PRO A 176 25.59 -5.12 -8.72
CA PRO A 176 26.69 -4.82 -9.61
C PRO A 176 27.26 -3.39 -9.50
N LEU A 177 26.55 -2.47 -8.82
CA LEU A 177 27.00 -1.09 -8.64
C LEU A 177 27.87 -0.92 -7.39
N CYS A 178 27.50 -1.54 -6.27
CA CYS A 178 28.21 -1.37 -5.00
C CYS A 178 28.82 -2.67 -4.43
N LEU A 179 28.69 -3.78 -5.16
CA LEU A 179 29.21 -5.10 -4.80
C LEU A 179 28.66 -5.68 -3.48
N GLN A 180 27.57 -5.12 -2.95
CA GLN A 180 26.93 -5.67 -1.75
C GLN A 180 26.05 -6.90 -2.07
N PRO A 181 26.21 -8.01 -1.33
CA PRO A 181 25.27 -9.14 -1.36
C PRO A 181 23.90 -8.69 -0.87
N SER A 182 22.85 -9.12 -1.56
CA SER A 182 21.48 -8.68 -1.30
C SER A 182 20.46 -9.61 -1.94
N SER A 183 19.30 -9.73 -1.30
CA SER A 183 18.10 -10.25 -1.96
C SER A 183 17.72 -9.34 -3.14
N PHE A 184 17.28 -9.95 -4.24
CA PHE A 184 16.92 -9.24 -5.47
C PHE A 184 15.48 -9.55 -5.85
N VAL A 185 14.58 -8.61 -5.58
CA VAL A 185 13.13 -8.82 -5.60
C VAL A 185 12.43 -7.86 -6.56
N PRO A 186 11.29 -8.24 -7.17
CA PRO A 186 10.55 -7.35 -8.06
C PRO A 186 9.99 -6.15 -7.27
N LEU A 187 10.15 -4.96 -7.83
CA LEU A 187 9.61 -3.73 -7.26
C LEU A 187 8.18 -3.50 -7.79
N ARG A 188 7.23 -3.21 -6.89
CA ARG A 188 5.81 -3.02 -7.24
C ARG A 188 5.17 -1.93 -6.41
N MET A 189 4.32 -1.10 -6.99
CA MET A 189 3.54 -0.12 -6.23
C MET A 189 2.35 -0.80 -5.54
N GLY A 190 2.09 -0.43 -4.28
CA GLY A 190 0.87 -0.84 -3.58
C GLY A 190 -0.36 -0.12 -4.16
N ILE A 191 -1.47 -0.84 -4.35
CA ILE A 191 -2.66 -0.31 -5.05
C ILE A 191 -3.77 0.21 -4.14
N GLU A 192 -3.76 -0.17 -2.86
CA GLU A 192 -4.80 0.22 -1.92
C GLU A 192 -4.52 1.63 -1.40
N SER A 193 -5.28 2.60 -1.88
CA SER A 193 -5.19 4.02 -1.50
C SER A 193 -5.29 4.22 0.01
N ALA A 194 -6.14 3.44 0.69
CA ALA A 194 -6.37 3.59 2.11
C ALA A 194 -5.14 3.29 2.96
N PHE A 195 -4.11 2.62 2.44
CA PHE A 195 -2.88 2.31 3.19
C PHE A 195 -1.79 3.38 3.08
N TYR A 196 -1.93 4.35 2.18
CA TYR A 196 -1.01 5.48 2.12
C TYR A 196 -1.34 6.48 3.22
N ILE A 197 -0.31 7.08 3.83
CA ILE A 197 -0.49 8.15 4.83
C ILE A 197 -0.20 9.54 4.27
N ASP A 198 0.22 9.62 3.00
CA ASP A 198 0.52 10.86 2.29
C ASP A 198 0.29 10.68 0.77
N ARG A 199 0.68 11.70 -0.01
CA ARG A 199 0.66 11.73 -1.47
C ARG A 199 2.07 11.84 -2.09
N ALA A 200 3.09 11.51 -1.31
CA ALA A 200 4.48 11.72 -1.71
C ALA A 200 4.99 10.61 -2.66
N LEU A 201 6.10 10.89 -3.33
CA LEU A 201 6.69 9.99 -4.32
C LEU A 201 7.14 8.67 -3.68
N PRO A 202 7.02 7.54 -4.41
CA PRO A 202 7.41 6.24 -3.90
C PRO A 202 8.94 6.06 -3.98
N THR A 203 9.63 6.63 -2.99
CA THR A 203 11.09 6.64 -2.88
C THR A 203 11.64 5.49 -2.04
N HIS A 204 10.77 4.73 -1.37
CA HIS A 204 11.16 3.65 -0.46
C HIS A 204 10.37 2.37 -0.76
N CYS A 205 10.87 1.23 -0.29
CA CYS A 205 10.13 -0.03 -0.32
C CYS A 205 10.27 -0.85 0.97
N PHE A 206 9.33 -1.77 1.12
CA PHE A 206 9.30 -2.77 2.18
C PHE A 206 10.25 -3.94 1.85
N SER A 207 11.09 -4.32 2.81
CA SER A 207 11.89 -5.55 2.75
C SER A 207 11.20 -6.65 3.54
N PRO A 208 11.05 -7.89 3.03
CA PRO A 208 11.65 -8.40 1.79
C PRO A 208 10.73 -8.36 0.56
N CYS A 209 9.51 -7.83 0.66
CA CYS A 209 8.50 -8.03 -0.40
C CYS A 209 8.64 -7.10 -1.62
N GLY A 210 9.37 -5.99 -1.52
CA GLY A 210 9.59 -5.06 -2.63
C GLY A 210 8.38 -4.16 -2.96
N HIS A 211 7.35 -4.10 -2.11
CA HIS A 211 6.29 -3.12 -2.28
C HIS A 211 6.82 -1.72 -2.00
N MET A 212 6.67 -0.80 -2.95
CA MET A 212 7.14 0.58 -2.85
C MET A 212 6.02 1.54 -2.46
N ALA A 213 6.38 2.54 -1.67
CA ALA A 213 5.55 3.66 -1.26
C ALA A 213 6.44 4.84 -0.85
N SER A 214 5.84 5.94 -0.41
CA SER A 214 6.60 7.07 0.13
C SER A 214 7.37 6.68 1.39
N GLU A 215 8.41 7.45 1.73
CA GLU A 215 9.19 7.23 2.96
C GLU A 215 8.30 7.16 4.19
N ALA A 216 7.39 8.14 4.35
CA ALA A 216 6.55 8.20 5.55
C ALA A 216 5.58 7.03 5.61
N THR A 217 5.00 6.60 4.48
CA THR A 217 4.15 5.40 4.41
C THR A 217 4.93 4.14 4.79
N VAL A 218 6.14 3.94 4.25
CA VAL A 218 6.94 2.75 4.62
C VAL A 218 7.32 2.77 6.09
N ARG A 219 7.80 3.91 6.60
CA ARG A 219 8.15 4.08 8.02
C ARG A 219 6.97 3.81 8.95
N TYR A 220 5.80 4.35 8.63
CA TYR A 220 4.58 4.15 9.42
C TYR A 220 4.24 2.66 9.55
N TRP A 221 4.20 1.92 8.44
CA TRP A 221 3.88 0.49 8.50
C TRP A 221 4.99 -0.37 9.10
N CYS A 222 6.26 0.08 9.01
CA CYS A 222 7.36 -0.52 9.75
C CYS A 222 7.29 -0.30 11.27
N SER A 223 6.54 0.69 11.75
CA SER A 223 6.37 0.98 13.18
C SER A 223 5.05 0.47 13.76
N VAL A 224 4.17 -0.12 12.94
CA VAL A 224 2.84 -0.58 13.36
C VAL A 224 2.81 -2.09 13.51
N PRO A 225 2.88 -2.62 14.75
CA PRO A 225 2.77 -4.04 14.99
C PRO A 225 1.33 -4.54 14.82
N LEU A 226 1.16 -5.59 14.03
CA LEU A 226 -0.12 -6.29 13.84
C LEU A 226 -0.13 -7.62 14.60
N PRO A 227 -1.25 -8.00 15.23
CA PRO A 227 -1.40 -9.30 15.87
C PRO A 227 -1.35 -10.40 14.83
N ASN A 228 -0.57 -11.43 15.13
CA ASN A 228 -0.57 -12.65 14.35
C ASN A 228 -1.85 -13.45 14.63
N THR A 229 -2.46 -13.94 13.55
CA THR A 229 -3.73 -14.69 13.56
C THR A 229 -3.70 -15.94 14.41
N HIS A 230 -2.53 -16.53 14.65
CA HIS A 230 -2.40 -17.83 15.30
C HIS A 230 -1.90 -17.78 16.75
N ASN A 231 -1.09 -16.80 17.12
CA ASN A 231 -0.38 -16.79 18.41
C ASN A 231 -0.35 -15.42 19.12
N PHE A 232 -1.11 -14.42 18.64
CA PHE A 232 -1.14 -13.05 19.19
C PHE A 232 0.20 -12.32 19.20
N GLU A 233 1.26 -12.90 18.62
CA GLU A 233 2.55 -12.21 18.51
C GLU A 233 2.41 -11.00 17.60
N LEU A 234 2.93 -9.88 18.08
CA LEU A 234 2.93 -8.63 17.38
C LEU A 234 4.08 -8.62 16.35
N CYS A 235 3.73 -8.44 15.08
CA CYS A 235 4.69 -8.40 13.99
C CYS A 235 4.34 -7.30 12.99
N VAL A 236 5.37 -6.65 12.47
CA VAL A 236 5.20 -5.64 11.41
C VAL A 236 5.01 -6.37 10.07
N ARG A 237 4.04 -5.91 9.29
CA ARG A 237 3.69 -6.52 8.01
C ARG A 237 3.52 -5.46 6.94
N CYS A 238 3.86 -5.81 5.71
CA CYS A 238 3.52 -4.97 4.57
C CYS A 238 1.98 -4.90 4.44
N PRO A 239 1.36 -3.71 4.41
CA PRO A 239 -0.09 -3.59 4.35
C PRO A 239 -0.68 -4.14 3.03
N PHE A 240 0.11 -4.18 1.96
CA PHE A 240 -0.35 -4.58 0.63
C PHE A 240 -0.36 -6.09 0.40
N CYS A 241 0.49 -6.84 1.09
CA CYS A 241 0.65 -8.29 0.86
C CYS A 241 0.79 -9.12 2.13
N LEU A 242 0.75 -8.48 3.30
CA LEU A 242 0.84 -9.10 4.63
C LEU A 242 2.11 -9.90 4.91
N THR A 243 3.10 -9.86 4.02
CA THR A 243 4.44 -10.40 4.24
C THR A 243 5.04 -9.71 5.47
N SER A 244 5.62 -10.48 6.37
CA SER A 244 6.39 -9.95 7.51
C SER A 244 7.57 -9.14 6.97
N ILE A 245 7.72 -7.92 7.46
CA ILE A 245 8.72 -6.98 6.95
C ILE A 245 9.80 -6.71 7.99
N ASN A 246 10.96 -6.27 7.52
CA ASN A 246 11.95 -5.68 8.39
C ASN A 246 11.48 -4.29 8.86
N PRO A 247 11.86 -3.85 10.06
CA PRO A 247 11.47 -2.53 10.59
C PRO A 247 12.19 -1.37 9.89
N GLU A 248 13.19 -1.65 9.05
CA GLU A 248 13.95 -0.62 8.34
C GLU A 248 13.45 -0.47 6.87
N PRO A 249 13.02 0.75 6.48
CA PRO A 249 12.71 1.07 5.09
C PRO A 249 13.94 0.97 4.19
N VAL A 250 13.76 0.47 2.97
CA VAL A 250 14.81 0.48 1.94
C VAL A 250 14.62 1.69 1.05
N LYS A 251 15.58 2.63 1.05
CA LYS A 251 15.60 3.78 0.13
C LYS A 251 15.94 3.31 -1.28
N LEU A 252 15.18 3.74 -2.29
CA LEU A 252 15.38 3.33 -3.67
C LEU A 252 16.35 4.26 -4.41
N HIS A 253 17.26 3.64 -5.15
CA HIS A 253 18.23 4.32 -5.99
C HIS A 253 18.00 3.90 -7.45
N PHE A 254 17.28 4.75 -8.18
CA PHE A 254 17.08 4.59 -9.62
C PHE A 254 18.24 5.23 -10.37
N SER A 255 18.69 4.58 -11.45
CA SER A 255 19.72 5.15 -12.33
C SER A 255 19.09 5.91 -13.49
N GLY A 256 19.58 7.13 -13.72
CA GLY A 256 19.19 8.04 -14.80
C GLY A 256 19.63 9.48 -14.51
N ASP A 257 19.64 10.31 -15.55
CA ASP A 257 20.05 11.74 -15.46
C ASP A 257 18.92 12.65 -14.95
N THR A 258 17.77 12.08 -14.61
CA THR A 258 16.61 12.83 -14.09
C THR A 258 16.84 13.11 -12.61
N ASP A 259 17.17 14.36 -12.28
CA ASP A 259 17.25 14.80 -10.89
C ASP A 259 15.89 14.75 -10.18
N LEU A 260 15.92 14.80 -8.86
CA LEU A 260 14.73 14.68 -8.03
C LEU A 260 13.72 15.81 -8.29
N ASP A 261 14.19 17.00 -8.66
CA ASP A 261 13.35 18.15 -8.97
C ASP A 261 12.58 17.96 -10.28
N THR A 262 13.25 17.42 -11.31
CA THR A 262 12.61 17.05 -12.58
C THR A 262 11.60 15.93 -12.37
N LEU A 263 11.91 14.95 -11.51
CA LEU A 263 10.92 13.95 -11.10
C LEU A 263 9.72 14.60 -10.46
N PHE A 264 9.91 15.44 -9.43
CA PHE A 264 8.83 16.16 -8.78
C PHE A 264 7.98 16.96 -9.77
N GLN A 265 8.57 17.60 -10.78
CA GLN A 265 7.84 18.29 -11.84
C GLN A 265 7.02 17.35 -12.72
N LEU A 266 7.59 16.22 -13.15
CA LEU A 266 6.88 15.20 -13.94
C LEU A 266 5.69 14.62 -13.18
N PHE A 267 5.87 14.34 -11.89
CA PHE A 267 4.80 13.85 -11.02
C PHE A 267 3.75 14.92 -10.77
N THR A 268 4.14 16.15 -10.49
CA THR A 268 3.19 17.27 -10.31
C THR A 268 2.38 17.49 -11.59
N GLY A 269 3.02 17.38 -12.77
CA GLY A 269 2.34 17.44 -14.06
C GLY A 269 1.35 16.28 -14.27
N ALA A 270 1.75 15.04 -13.92
CA ALA A 270 0.88 13.87 -14.01
C ALA A 270 -0.32 13.95 -13.05
N LEU A 271 -0.09 14.38 -11.80
CA LEU A 271 -1.12 14.57 -10.78
C LEU A 271 -2.05 15.74 -11.12
N ALA A 272 -1.52 16.84 -11.68
CA ALA A 272 -2.32 17.94 -12.17
C ALA A 272 -3.21 17.51 -13.35
N ALA A 273 -2.68 16.71 -14.27
CA ALA A 273 -3.44 16.17 -15.39
C ALA A 273 -4.58 15.23 -14.94
N SER A 274 -4.39 14.42 -13.90
CA SER A 274 -5.45 13.56 -13.34
C SER A 274 -6.50 14.32 -12.54
N SER A 275 -6.17 15.50 -12.00
CA SER A 275 -7.11 16.38 -11.29
C SER A 275 -7.98 17.29 -12.19
N SER A 276 -7.77 17.24 -13.51
CA SER A 276 -8.59 17.97 -14.49
C SER A 276 -10.07 17.56 -14.34
N PRO A 277 -11.04 18.48 -14.17
CA PRO A 277 -12.44 18.11 -14.11
C PRO A 277 -12.84 17.48 -15.43
N SER A 278 -13.26 16.22 -15.39
CA SER A 278 -14.01 15.60 -16.48
C SER A 278 -15.15 16.55 -16.85
N ARG A 279 -15.17 17.03 -18.10
CA ARG A 279 -16.27 17.85 -18.63
C ARG A 279 -17.60 17.16 -18.32
N ASN A 280 -18.45 17.90 -17.61
CA ASN A 280 -19.83 17.61 -17.23
C ASN A 280 -20.52 16.51 -18.05
N ARG A 281 -20.96 15.46 -17.35
CA ARG A 281 -22.24 14.80 -17.65
C ARG A 281 -23.12 14.97 -16.42
N SER A 282 -23.69 16.17 -16.29
CA SER A 282 -24.74 16.46 -15.30
C SER A 282 -26.01 15.71 -15.71
N GLU A 283 -26.14 14.46 -15.28
CA GLU A 283 -27.45 13.85 -15.09
C GLU A 283 -27.75 13.94 -13.60
N SER A 284 -28.48 14.99 -13.22
CA SER A 284 -29.05 15.14 -11.89
C SER A 284 -30.01 13.99 -11.63
N ILE A 285 -29.60 13.04 -10.80
CA ILE A 285 -30.51 12.07 -10.20
C ILE A 285 -31.18 12.80 -9.03
N SER A 286 -32.39 13.31 -9.26
CA SER A 286 -33.29 13.76 -8.21
C SER A 286 -33.81 12.54 -7.45
N MET A 287 -33.44 12.43 -6.17
CA MET A 287 -34.13 11.54 -5.23
C MET A 287 -35.53 12.12 -4.95
N PRO A 288 -36.61 11.34 -5.04
CA PRO A 288 -37.93 11.81 -4.63
C PRO A 288 -37.95 12.04 -3.11
N GLY A 289 -38.47 13.21 -2.72
CA GLY A 289 -38.56 13.63 -1.32
C GLY A 289 -39.43 12.68 -0.49
N PHE A 290 -38.96 12.42 0.72
CA PHE A 290 -39.72 11.74 1.76
C PHE A 290 -40.77 12.74 2.29
N ASP A 291 -42.05 12.43 2.08
CA ASP A 291 -43.17 13.27 2.48
C ASP A 291 -43.55 12.93 3.93
N ASP A 292 -43.16 13.79 4.88
CA ASP A 292 -43.53 13.70 6.29
C ASP A 292 -44.99 14.14 6.48
N ARG A 293 -45.96 13.29 6.09
CA ARG A 293 -47.37 13.42 6.51
C ARG A 293 -48.03 12.05 6.69
N LEU A 294 -48.83 11.96 7.76
CA LEU A 294 -49.50 10.78 8.36
C LEU A 294 -48.56 10.01 9.31
N VAL A 295 -48.75 10.02 10.63
CA VAL A 295 -49.97 9.65 11.36
C VAL A 295 -50.12 10.45 12.66
N SER A 296 -51.19 11.24 12.73
CA SER A 296 -51.87 11.60 13.97
C SER A 296 -53.34 11.21 13.79
N ALA A 297 -53.78 10.13 14.40
CA ALA A 297 -55.17 9.88 14.81
C ALA A 297 -55.26 8.56 15.59
N GLU A 298 -55.75 8.69 16.83
CA GLU A 298 -56.30 7.68 17.76
C GLU A 298 -55.33 6.76 18.52
#